data_AF-A0A1S3UN31-F1
#
_entry.id   AF-A0A1S3UN31-F1
#
_cell.length_a   1.000
_cell.length_b   1.000
_cell.length_c   1.000
_cell.angle_alpha   90.00
_cell.angle_beta   90.00
_cell.angle_gamma   90.00
#
_symmetry.space_group_name_H-M   'P 1'
#
loop_
_entity.id
_entity.type
_entity.pdbx_description
1 polymer ?
#
loop_
_entity_poly.entity_id
_entity_poly.type
_entity_poly.pdbx_seq_one_letter_code
_entity_poly.pdbx_strand_id
1 'polypeptide(L)'
;MAITGEIFRQNLTELLEESPSGSPELHVLAVDDSLVDRHVIERLLKVSSCKVTVVESGRRALQYLGLDGETGSLGLDSTKVSLIMTDYSMPGMTGYELLKKIKESSVFREIPVVIMSSENVLTRIDRCLEEGAEEFLLKPVKLSDVRRLKDFIMKGKVKEVEKKSLKRMRSVDCGSPLSATYSPISLSCDPSPSLLSPLSSKNARL
;
A
#
# COMPACT_ATOMS: atom_id res chain seq x y z
N MET A 1 58.91 -10.17 20.18
CA MET A 1 57.61 -9.88 20.81
C MET A 1 56.73 -9.19 19.76
N ALA A 2 55.49 -9.65 19.65
CA ALA A 2 54.38 -9.17 18.81
C ALA A 2 54.45 -9.45 17.29
N ILE A 3 53.74 -10.53 16.93
CA ILE A 3 53.13 -10.87 15.64
C ILE A 3 51.67 -10.43 15.75
N THR A 4 51.11 -9.73 14.76
CA THR A 4 49.68 -9.58 14.38
C THR A 4 49.57 -8.36 13.45
N GLY A 5 48.91 -8.36 12.29
CA GLY A 5 48.12 -9.33 11.56
C GLY A 5 47.67 -8.60 10.28
N GLU A 6 47.97 -9.17 9.12
CA GLU A 6 47.39 -8.71 7.86
C GLU A 6 45.88 -9.07 7.80
N ILE A 7 45.20 -8.53 6.77
CA ILE A 7 44.02 -9.11 6.09
C ILE A 7 42.65 -8.46 6.41
N PHE A 8 42.19 -7.66 5.42
CA PHE A 8 40.88 -7.80 4.76
C PHE A 8 39.68 -7.02 5.30
N ARG A 9 39.49 -5.77 4.83
CA ARG A 9 38.16 -5.16 4.59
C ARG A 9 38.14 -4.11 3.46
N GLN A 10 39.02 -4.20 2.47
CA GLN A 10 38.88 -3.46 1.20
C GLN A 10 38.49 -4.45 0.11
N ASN A 11 37.19 -4.78 0.02
CA ASN A 11 36.49 -5.29 -1.18
C ASN A 11 35.14 -5.90 -0.79
N LEU A 12 34.14 -5.05 -0.53
CA LEU A 12 32.75 -5.48 -0.36
C LEU A 12 31.76 -4.62 -1.16
N THR A 13 32.29 -3.81 -2.09
CA THR A 13 31.51 -2.89 -2.93
C THR A 13 31.41 -3.38 -4.39
N GLU A 14 32.07 -4.49 -4.75
CA GLU A 14 32.19 -4.94 -6.15
C GLU A 14 31.54 -6.31 -6.46
N LEU A 15 30.76 -6.90 -5.54
CA LEU A 15 30.09 -8.20 -5.76
C LEU A 15 28.57 -8.15 -5.65
N LEU A 16 27.95 -7.11 -6.20
CA LEU A 16 26.54 -7.16 -6.61
C LEU A 16 26.41 -6.49 -7.97
N GLU A 17 26.93 -7.18 -8.99
CA GLU A 17 26.66 -6.88 -10.39
C GLU A 17 25.14 -6.89 -10.62
N GLU A 18 24.69 -5.85 -11.32
CA GLU A 18 23.33 -5.69 -11.78
C GLU A 18 22.95 -6.84 -12.71
N SER A 19 21.93 -7.58 -12.33
CA SER A 19 21.15 -8.34 -13.30
C SER A 19 20.08 -7.38 -13.86
N PRO A 20 20.10 -6.97 -15.14
CA PRO A 20 18.96 -6.29 -15.73
C PRO A 20 17.93 -7.35 -16.12
N SER A 21 17.34 -8.03 -15.12
CA SER A 21 16.08 -8.73 -15.34
C SER A 21 14.98 -7.67 -15.31
N GLY A 22 14.31 -7.45 -16.45
CA GLY A 22 13.30 -6.41 -16.67
C GLY A 22 12.00 -6.50 -15.85
N SER A 23 12.08 -6.88 -14.57
CA SER A 23 11.00 -6.69 -13.61
C SER A 23 11.06 -5.28 -13.04
N PRO A 24 9.91 -4.58 -12.91
CA PRO A 24 9.88 -3.24 -12.31
C PRO A 24 10.44 -3.29 -10.89
N GLU A 25 11.55 -2.58 -10.66
CA GLU A 25 12.16 -2.46 -9.34
C GLU A 25 11.21 -1.70 -8.41
N LEU A 26 10.90 -2.28 -7.25
CA LEU A 26 10.03 -1.64 -6.26
C LEU A 26 10.80 -0.55 -5.53
N HIS A 27 10.35 0.69 -5.69
CA HIS A 27 10.90 1.83 -4.98
C HIS A 27 10.15 2.08 -3.68
N VAL A 28 10.86 2.00 -2.56
CA VAL A 28 10.34 2.20 -1.21
C VAL A 28 10.89 3.50 -0.62
N LEU A 29 10.01 4.34 -0.09
CA LEU A 29 10.38 5.47 0.76
C LEU A 29 10.33 5.02 2.23
N ALA A 30 11.48 4.94 2.88
CA ALA A 30 11.60 4.62 4.31
C ALA A 30 11.79 5.90 5.12
N VAL A 31 10.96 6.11 6.14
CA VAL A 31 10.94 7.31 6.98
C VAL A 31 11.14 6.90 8.43
N ASP A 32 12.24 7.33 9.05
CA ASP A 32 12.55 7.00 10.44
C ASP A 32 13.55 8.01 11.01
N ASP A 33 13.32 8.52 12.21
CA ASP A 33 14.21 9.50 12.86
C ASP A 33 15.44 8.84 13.49
N SER A 34 15.34 7.57 13.89
CA SER A 34 16.45 6.79 14.41
C SER A 34 17.43 6.41 13.31
N LEU A 35 18.69 6.85 13.43
CA LEU A 35 19.77 6.50 12.50
C LEU A 35 19.98 4.98 12.39
N VAL A 36 19.85 4.27 13.52
CA VAL A 36 20.02 2.82 13.60
C VAL A 36 18.89 2.12 12.86
N ASP A 37 17.65 2.50 13.12
CA ASP A 37 16.49 1.87 12.48
C ASP A 37 16.48 2.15 10.98
N ARG A 38 16.86 3.36 10.56
CA ARG A 38 17.10 3.71 9.15
C ARG A 38 18.08 2.76 8.46
N HIS A 39 19.22 2.48 9.08
CA HIS A 39 20.23 1.58 8.51
C HIS A 39 19.72 0.14 8.43
N VAL A 40 18.97 -0.31 9.45
CA VAL A 40 18.37 -1.63 9.47
C VAL A 40 17.35 -1.79 8.35
N ILE A 41 16.38 -0.87 8.24
CA ILE A 41 15.33 -0.97 7.21
C ILE A 41 15.91 -0.82 5.80
N GLU A 42 16.86 0.08 5.59
CA GLU A 42 17.55 0.24 4.32
C GLU A 42 18.26 -1.05 3.90
N ARG A 43 18.98 -1.70 4.83
CA ARG A 43 19.67 -2.96 4.53
C ARG A 43 18.68 -4.07 4.19
N LEU A 44 17.59 -4.21 4.95
CA LEU A 44 16.57 -5.24 4.71
C LEU A 44 15.91 -5.09 3.33
N LEU A 45 15.59 -3.85 2.95
CA LEU A 45 14.99 -3.54 1.66
C LEU A 45 15.97 -3.74 0.50
N LYS A 46 17.24 -3.33 0.65
CA LYS A 46 18.30 -3.55 -0.35
C LYS A 46 18.56 -5.04 -0.58
N VAL A 47 18.63 -5.85 0.49
CA VAL A 47 18.76 -7.31 0.39
C VAL A 47 17.56 -7.94 -0.33
N SER A 48 16.41 -7.28 -0.29
CA SER A 48 15.19 -7.71 -0.99
C SER A 48 15.09 -7.17 -2.42
N SER A 49 16.16 -6.61 -2.99
CA SER A 49 16.21 -6.02 -4.34
C SER A 49 15.15 -4.95 -4.55
N CYS A 50 14.99 -4.05 -3.57
CA CYS A 50 14.18 -2.85 -3.68
C CYS A 50 15.10 -1.63 -3.85
N LYS A 51 14.68 -0.67 -4.68
CA LYS A 51 15.23 0.69 -4.64
C LYS A 51 14.72 1.34 -3.37
N VAL A 52 15.59 2.00 -2.61
CA VAL A 52 15.22 2.61 -1.33
C VAL A 52 15.65 4.06 -1.30
N THR A 53 14.73 4.95 -0.94
CA THR A 53 15.04 6.29 -0.47
C THR A 53 14.78 6.34 1.01
N VAL A 54 15.75 6.78 1.80
CA VAL A 54 15.61 6.94 3.25
C VAL A 54 15.57 8.41 3.59
N VAL A 55 14.63 8.80 4.46
CA VAL A 55 14.50 10.17 4.99
C VAL A 55 14.32 10.13 6.50
N GLU A 56 14.70 11.21 7.17
CA GLU A 56 14.87 11.25 8.62
C GLU A 56 13.68 11.79 9.41
N SER A 57 12.63 12.24 8.73
CA SER A 57 11.45 12.80 9.39
C SER A 57 10.26 12.86 8.44
N GLY A 58 9.06 12.94 8.99
CA GLY A 58 7.83 13.14 8.22
C GLY A 58 7.87 14.42 7.37
N ARG A 59 8.47 15.51 7.87
CA ARG A 59 8.63 16.75 7.09
C ARG A 59 9.50 16.52 5.84
N ARG A 60 10.61 15.81 5.97
CA ARG A 60 11.50 15.48 4.84
C ARG A 60 10.81 14.52 3.86
N ALA A 61 9.97 13.61 4.35
CA ALA A 61 9.14 12.76 3.52
C ALA A 61 8.15 13.58 2.67
N LEU A 62 7.43 14.53 3.28
CA LEU A 62 6.51 15.40 2.54
C LEU A 62 7.24 16.22 1.48
N GLN A 63 8.42 16.74 1.79
CA GLN A 63 9.27 17.45 0.83
C GLN A 63 9.73 16.58 -0.33
N TYR A 64 10.13 15.36 -0.02
CA TYR A 64 10.50 14.38 -1.05
C TYR A 64 9.31 14.06 -1.97
N LEU A 65 8.09 13.99 -1.41
CA LEU A 65 6.85 13.78 -2.15
C LEU A 65 6.31 15.07 -2.81
N GLY A 66 6.88 16.25 -2.53
CA GLY A 66 6.36 17.54 -3.03
C GLY A 66 5.01 17.94 -2.42
N LEU A 67 4.73 17.50 -1.18
CA LEU A 67 3.49 17.75 -0.45
C LEU A 67 3.60 18.88 0.59
N ASP A 68 4.72 19.60 0.66
CA ASP A 68 4.94 20.68 1.63
C ASP A 68 4.52 22.07 1.13
N GLY A 69 3.97 22.19 -0.08
CA GLY A 69 3.35 23.42 -0.61
C GLY A 69 4.34 24.47 -1.14
N GLU A 70 5.62 24.33 -0.85
CA GLU A 70 6.67 25.31 -1.19
C GLU A 70 7.52 24.77 -2.36
N THR A 71 7.20 25.15 -3.60
CA THR A 71 8.00 24.93 -4.83
C THR A 71 8.36 23.47 -5.17
N GLY A 72 7.86 23.02 -6.32
CA GLY A 72 7.90 21.63 -6.75
C GLY A 72 9.28 20.97 -6.92
N SER A 73 9.22 19.65 -6.90
CA SER A 73 10.14 18.74 -7.57
C SER A 73 11.62 18.80 -7.14
N LEU A 74 11.92 18.53 -5.86
CA LEU A 74 13.26 18.04 -5.50
C LEU A 74 13.44 16.53 -5.78
N GLY A 75 12.41 15.83 -6.22
CA GLY A 75 12.52 14.43 -6.60
C GLY A 75 11.83 14.14 -7.92
N LEU A 76 12.58 14.17 -9.03
CA LEU A 76 12.14 13.59 -10.32
C LEU A 76 11.74 12.10 -10.19
N ASP A 77 12.11 11.48 -9.06
CA ASP A 77 11.83 10.09 -8.69
C ASP A 77 10.63 9.90 -7.74
N SER A 78 9.98 10.97 -7.25
CA SER A 78 8.87 10.83 -6.29
C SER A 78 7.64 10.15 -6.90
N THR A 79 7.41 10.34 -8.21
CA THR A 79 6.34 9.67 -8.98
C THR A 79 6.55 8.17 -9.14
N LYS A 80 7.72 7.63 -8.76
CA LYS A 80 8.03 6.19 -8.86
C LYS A 80 7.88 5.44 -7.53
N VAL A 81 7.66 6.14 -6.42
CA VAL A 81 7.47 5.50 -5.11
C VAL A 81 6.28 4.53 -5.20
N SER A 82 6.54 3.28 -4.87
CA SER A 82 5.54 2.20 -4.91
C SER A 82 5.08 1.75 -3.52
N LEU A 83 5.81 2.15 -2.46
CA LEU A 83 5.51 1.85 -1.07
C LEU A 83 6.15 2.91 -0.17
N ILE A 84 5.45 3.30 0.89
CA ILE A 84 5.96 4.15 1.96
C ILE A 84 5.97 3.32 3.24
N MET A 85 7.11 3.27 3.92
CA MET A 85 7.25 2.69 5.26
C MET A 85 7.68 3.81 6.20
N THR A 86 6.90 4.09 7.24
CA THR A 86 7.19 5.19 8.18
C THR A 86 7.17 4.72 9.62
N ASP A 87 8.11 5.21 10.43
CA ASP A 87 8.00 5.13 11.88
C ASP A 87 6.78 5.92 12.38
N TYR A 88 6.17 5.44 13.45
CA TYR A 88 5.04 6.10 14.11
C TYR A 88 5.48 7.29 14.97
N SER A 89 6.54 7.11 15.76
CA SER A 89 6.96 7.99 16.85
C SER A 89 8.13 8.88 16.44
N MET A 90 7.88 9.80 15.52
CA MET A 90 8.88 10.79 15.10
C MET A 90 8.65 12.15 15.78
N PRO A 91 9.72 12.91 16.09
CA PRO A 91 9.60 14.26 16.64
C PRO A 91 8.99 15.24 15.64
N GLY A 92 8.13 16.13 16.14
CA GLY A 92 7.49 17.21 15.38
C GLY A 92 6.31 16.79 14.50
N MET A 93 6.43 15.67 13.77
CA MET A 93 5.34 15.09 12.99
C MET A 93 5.35 13.57 13.14
N THR A 94 4.24 13.02 13.61
CA THR A 94 4.05 11.58 13.78
C THR A 94 3.86 10.87 12.43
N GLY A 95 4.12 9.56 12.40
CA GLY A 95 3.83 8.73 11.23
C GLY A 95 2.35 8.71 10.86
N TYR A 96 1.46 8.85 11.86
CA TYR A 96 0.01 8.98 11.63
C TYR A 96 -0.35 10.29 10.92
N GLU A 97 0.23 11.42 11.31
CA GLU A 97 0.02 12.69 10.62
C GLU A 97 0.58 12.67 9.19
N LEU A 98 1.72 12.03 8.99
CA LEU A 98 2.28 11.81 7.66
C LEU A 98 1.35 10.95 6.80
N LEU A 99 0.86 9.83 7.33
CA LEU A 99 -0.12 8.96 6.67
C LEU A 99 -1.33 9.75 6.19
N LYS A 100 -1.95 10.52 7.09
CA LYS A 100 -3.12 11.34 6.78
C LYS A 100 -2.86 12.29 5.61
N LYS A 101 -1.75 13.03 5.64
CA LYS A 101 -1.36 13.94 4.55
C LYS A 101 -1.12 13.22 3.21
N ILE A 102 -0.53 12.02 3.24
CA ILE A 102 -0.35 11.20 2.03
C ILE A 102 -1.70 10.77 1.47
N LYS A 103 -2.63 10.33 2.33
CA LYS A 103 -3.97 9.86 1.93
C LYS A 103 -4.91 10.99 1.47
N GLU A 104 -4.70 12.20 1.96
CA GLU A 104 -5.39 13.41 1.46
C GLU A 104 -4.89 13.83 0.06
N SER A 105 -3.68 13.42 -0.35
CA SER A 105 -3.12 13.76 -1.66
C SER A 105 -3.78 13.00 -2.81
N SER A 106 -4.21 13.71 -3.84
CA SER A 106 -4.76 13.09 -5.06
C SER A 106 -3.77 12.19 -5.81
N VAL A 107 -2.47 12.47 -5.68
CA VAL A 107 -1.39 11.77 -6.40
C VAL A 107 -0.90 10.55 -5.63
N PHE A 108 -0.79 10.65 -4.30
CA PHE A 108 -0.14 9.62 -3.48
C PHE A 108 -1.09 8.77 -2.64
N ARG A 109 -2.39 9.08 -2.59
CA ARG A 109 -3.37 8.30 -1.79
C ARG A 109 -3.41 6.80 -2.10
N GLU A 110 -3.13 6.43 -3.34
CA GLU A 110 -3.14 5.04 -3.81
C GLU A 110 -1.87 4.28 -3.43
N ILE A 111 -0.81 4.97 -2.99
CA ILE A 111 0.42 4.32 -2.54
C ILE A 111 0.13 3.63 -1.20
N PRO A 112 0.48 2.34 -1.06
CA PRO A 112 0.38 1.66 0.23
C PRO A 112 1.33 2.31 1.23
N VAL A 113 0.83 2.54 2.44
CA VAL A 113 1.61 3.10 3.54
C VAL A 113 1.63 2.09 4.68
N VAL A 114 2.82 1.69 5.10
CA VAL A 114 3.04 0.77 6.22
C VAL A 114 3.60 1.56 7.39
N ILE A 115 2.99 1.40 8.56
CA ILE A 115 3.45 2.03 9.79
C ILE A 115 4.34 1.04 10.55
N MET A 116 5.46 1.54 11.08
CA MET A 116 6.38 0.80 11.94
C MET A 116 6.35 1.43 13.33
N SER A 117 6.29 0.64 14.40
CA SER A 117 6.26 1.16 15.77
C SER A 117 7.02 0.26 16.72
N SER A 118 7.72 0.85 17.69
CA SER A 118 8.31 0.11 18.82
C SER A 118 7.27 -0.24 19.90
N GLU A 119 6.10 0.40 19.87
CA GLU A 119 5.04 0.21 20.85
C GLU A 119 3.87 -0.58 20.27
N ASN A 120 3.33 -1.50 21.08
CA ASN A 120 2.17 -2.32 20.73
C ASN A 120 0.90 -1.77 21.38
N VAL A 121 0.36 -0.68 20.84
CA VAL A 121 -0.85 -0.04 21.36
C VAL A 121 -1.99 -0.24 20.37
N LEU A 122 -2.97 -1.07 20.73
CA LEU A 122 -4.10 -1.43 19.85
C LEU A 122 -4.83 -0.21 19.28
N THR A 123 -5.11 0.79 20.11
CA THR A 123 -5.80 2.01 19.66
C THR A 123 -5.00 2.81 18.62
N ARG A 124 -3.66 2.70 18.61
CA ARG A 124 -2.83 3.33 17.56
C ARG A 124 -2.88 2.52 16.27
N ILE A 125 -2.83 1.20 16.39
CA ILE A 125 -2.92 0.27 15.26
C ILE A 125 -4.25 0.49 14.53
N ASP A 126 -5.36 0.44 15.27
CA ASP A 126 -6.71 0.59 14.72
C ASP A 126 -6.86 1.93 13.99
N ARG A 127 -6.45 3.04 14.64
CA ARG A 127 -6.50 4.37 14.01
C ARG A 127 -5.68 4.49 12.73
N CYS A 128 -4.51 3.85 12.66
CA CYS A 128 -3.70 3.89 11.44
C CYS A 128 -4.36 3.10 10.31
N LEU A 129 -4.91 1.92 10.61
CA LEU A 129 -5.60 1.09 9.63
C LEU A 129 -6.89 1.77 9.13
N GLU A 130 -7.66 2.41 10.01
CA GLU A 130 -8.85 3.17 9.67
C GLU A 130 -8.55 4.37 8.75
N GLU A 131 -7.40 5.04 8.95
CA GLU A 131 -6.92 6.13 8.09
C GLU A 131 -6.41 5.62 6.72
N GLY A 132 -6.33 4.30 6.52
CA GLY A 132 -5.94 3.68 5.26
C GLY A 132 -4.47 3.26 5.19
N ALA A 133 -3.80 3.03 6.33
CA ALA A 133 -2.56 2.27 6.32
C ALA A 133 -2.80 0.85 5.80
N GLU A 134 -1.88 0.36 4.97
CA GLU A 134 -1.93 -1.00 4.42
C GLU A 134 -1.62 -2.03 5.51
N GLU A 135 -0.64 -1.74 6.35
CA GLU A 135 -0.22 -2.63 7.43
C GLU A 135 0.43 -1.84 8.58
N PHE A 136 0.40 -2.42 9.77
CA PHE A 136 1.12 -1.93 10.94
C PHE A 136 2.09 -3.01 11.44
N LEU A 137 3.37 -2.69 11.50
CA LEU A 137 4.45 -3.59 11.90
C LEU A 137 5.06 -3.15 13.24
N LEU A 138 5.34 -4.13 14.11
CA LEU A 138 6.18 -3.87 15.27
C LEU A 138 7.66 -4.00 14.93
N LYS A 139 8.43 -3.04 15.42
CA LYS A 139 9.88 -3.09 15.39
C LYS A 139 10.39 -4.15 16.40
N PRO A 140 11.51 -4.83 16.10
CA PRO A 140 12.32 -4.69 14.89
C PRO A 140 11.69 -5.37 13.67
N VAL A 141 11.68 -4.67 12.54
CA VAL A 141 11.18 -5.20 11.26
C VAL A 141 12.07 -6.35 10.80
N LYS A 142 11.45 -7.44 10.32
CA LYS A 142 12.18 -8.63 9.86
C LYS A 142 12.19 -8.70 8.35
N LEU A 143 13.18 -9.43 7.82
CA LEU A 143 13.26 -9.71 6.38
C LEU A 143 12.01 -10.43 5.85
N SER A 144 11.34 -11.24 6.69
CA SER A 144 10.07 -11.89 6.35
C SER A 144 8.94 -10.89 6.09
N ASP A 145 8.90 -9.77 6.82
CA ASP A 145 7.86 -8.75 6.68
C ASP A 145 8.06 -8.00 5.36
N VAL A 146 9.31 -7.64 5.05
CA VAL A 146 9.66 -7.00 3.77
C VAL A 146 9.32 -7.89 2.57
N ARG A 147 9.64 -9.20 2.63
CA ARG A 147 9.26 -10.14 1.57
C ARG A 147 7.75 -10.26 1.40
N ARG A 148 7.01 -10.34 2.51
CA ARG A 148 5.53 -10.38 2.49
C ARG A 148 4.95 -9.15 1.80
N LEU A 149 5.42 -7.95 2.17
CA LEU A 149 5.00 -6.69 1.57
C LEU A 149 5.33 -6.61 0.08
N LYS A 150 6.55 -7.03 -0.31
CA LYS A 150 6.99 -7.06 -1.70
C LYS A 150 6.07 -7.92 -2.54
N ASP A 151 5.82 -9.16 -2.09
CA ASP A 151 4.96 -10.11 -2.79
C ASP A 151 3.52 -9.59 -2.92
N PHE A 152 3.01 -8.95 -1.87
CA PHE A 152 1.68 -8.36 -1.87
C PHE A 152 1.54 -7.26 -2.93
N ILE A 153 2.49 -6.32 -2.99
CA ILE A 153 2.47 -5.22 -3.96
C ILE A 153 2.64 -5.73 -5.39
N MET A 154 3.55 -6.68 -5.61
CA MET A 154 3.78 -7.26 -6.94
C MET A 154 2.53 -8.01 -7.44
N LYS A 155 1.84 -8.77 -6.57
CA LYS A 155 0.59 -9.47 -6.92
C LYS A 155 -0.59 -8.51 -7.10
N GLY A 156 -0.65 -7.42 -6.32
CA GLY A 156 -1.67 -6.39 -6.44
C GLY A 156 -1.66 -5.70 -7.81
N LYS A 157 -0.48 -5.43 -8.38
CA LYS A 157 -0.34 -4.87 -9.73
C LYS A 157 -0.85 -5.80 -10.84
N VAL A 158 -0.77 -7.12 -10.66
CA VAL A 158 -1.26 -8.11 -11.65
C VAL A 158 -2.79 -8.09 -11.79
N LYS A 159 -3.51 -7.94 -10.67
CA LYS A 159 -4.99 -7.91 -10.67
C LYS A 159 -5.57 -6.65 -11.33
N GLU A 160 -4.88 -5.51 -11.22
CA GLU A 160 -5.30 -4.26 -11.88
C GLU A 160 -5.11 -4.32 -13.41
N VAL A 161 -4.05 -5.00 -13.88
CA VAL A 161 -3.78 -5.16 -15.32
C VAL A 161 -4.78 -6.12 -15.96
N GLU A 162 -5.13 -7.24 -15.32
CA GLU A 162 -6.18 -8.15 -15.81
C GLU A 162 -7.56 -7.48 -15.89
N LYS A 163 -7.92 -6.69 -14.87
CA LYS A 163 -9.19 -5.93 -14.86
C LYS A 163 -9.24 -4.88 -15.96
N LYS A 164 -8.14 -4.19 -16.26
CA LYS A 164 -8.06 -3.22 -17.37
C LYS A 164 -8.13 -3.90 -18.75
N SER A 165 -7.52 -5.07 -18.93
CA SER A 165 -7.61 -5.83 -20.18
C SER A 165 -9.02 -6.38 -20.44
N LEU A 166 -9.71 -6.91 -19.43
CA LEU A 166 -11.11 -7.35 -19.56
C LEU A 166 -12.10 -6.19 -19.81
N LYS A 167 -11.78 -4.97 -19.35
CA LYS A 167 -12.61 -3.78 -19.60
C LYS A 167 -12.40 -3.22 -21.02
N ARG A 168 -11.19 -3.32 -21.58
CA ARG A 168 -10.88 -2.91 -22.96
C ARG A 168 -11.50 -3.82 -24.03
N MET A 169 -11.73 -5.10 -23.73
CA MET A 169 -12.44 -6.00 -24.64
C MET A 169 -13.97 -5.76 -24.69
N ARG A 170 -14.54 -4.97 -23.77
CA ARG A 170 -15.98 -4.64 -23.76
C ARG A 170 -16.32 -3.29 -24.42
N SER A 171 -15.34 -2.58 -24.98
CA SER A 171 -15.53 -1.25 -25.57
C SER A 171 -15.33 -1.20 -27.10
N VAL A 172 -15.28 -2.36 -27.77
CA VAL A 172 -15.42 -2.41 -29.23
C VAL A 172 -16.79 -2.99 -29.54
N ASP A 173 -17.79 -2.11 -29.59
CA ASP A 173 -18.92 -2.34 -30.48
C ASP A 173 -19.28 -1.00 -31.14
N CYS A 174 -19.15 -1.02 -32.46
CA CYS A 174 -19.29 0.12 -33.34
C CYS A 174 -20.63 -0.03 -34.07
N GLY A 175 -21.50 0.99 -33.96
CA GLY A 175 -22.50 1.33 -34.96
C GLY A 175 -23.68 0.35 -35.17
N SER A 176 -24.84 0.77 -34.68
CA SER A 176 -26.18 0.33 -35.15
C SER A 176 -26.43 0.76 -36.63
N PRO A 177 -27.57 0.43 -37.31
CA PRO A 177 -28.82 -0.22 -36.85
C PRO A 177 -29.32 -1.36 -37.77
N LEU A 178 -30.43 -2.04 -37.41
CA LEU A 178 -31.59 -2.26 -38.31
C LEU A 178 -32.78 -2.92 -37.58
N SER A 179 -33.95 -2.43 -37.96
CA SER A 179 -35.32 -2.78 -37.55
C SER A 179 -35.70 -4.23 -37.83
N ALA A 180 -36.42 -4.87 -36.89
CA ALA A 180 -37.50 -5.79 -37.25
C ALA A 180 -38.50 -5.93 -36.08
N THR A 181 -39.72 -5.47 -36.34
CA THR A 181 -40.98 -5.72 -35.66
C THR A 181 -41.23 -7.21 -35.40
N TYR A 182 -41.80 -7.58 -34.25
CA TYR A 182 -42.91 -8.55 -34.10
C TYR A 182 -43.29 -8.70 -32.61
N SER A 183 -44.54 -8.39 -32.30
CA SER A 183 -45.34 -8.96 -31.19
C SER A 183 -46.59 -9.58 -31.85
N PRO A 184 -47.51 -10.27 -31.14
CA PRO A 184 -47.53 -10.82 -29.78
C PRO A 184 -48.03 -12.29 -29.71
N ILE A 185 -47.89 -13.01 -28.59
CA ILE A 185 -48.94 -13.94 -28.13
C ILE A 185 -49.12 -13.81 -26.61
N SER A 186 -50.38 -13.57 -26.26
CA SER A 186 -51.02 -13.49 -24.95
C SER A 186 -51.09 -14.83 -24.22
N LEU A 187 -50.90 -14.82 -22.90
CA LEU A 187 -51.66 -15.71 -22.02
C LEU A 187 -51.97 -14.99 -20.70
N SER A 188 -53.26 -14.84 -20.45
CA SER A 188 -53.94 -14.25 -19.30
C SER A 188 -53.96 -15.19 -18.10
N CYS A 189 -53.91 -14.63 -16.89
CA CYS A 189 -55.01 -14.69 -15.90
C CYS A 189 -54.58 -13.97 -14.59
N ASP A 190 -55.37 -12.96 -14.22
CA ASP A 190 -55.37 -12.25 -12.93
C ASP A 190 -56.08 -13.10 -11.80
N PRO A 191 -56.56 -12.54 -10.66
CA PRO A 191 -55.80 -12.25 -9.44
C PRO A 191 -56.46 -12.73 -8.11
N SER A 192 -55.66 -12.94 -7.04
CA SER A 192 -55.95 -12.70 -5.58
C SER A 192 -57.20 -13.34 -4.91
N PRO A 193 -57.51 -13.16 -3.59
CA PRO A 193 -56.72 -12.97 -2.35
C PRO A 193 -57.17 -13.90 -1.17
N SER A 194 -56.44 -13.93 -0.04
CA SER A 194 -56.98 -13.98 1.37
C SER A 194 -55.83 -14.26 2.36
N LEU A 195 -55.49 -13.33 3.28
CA LEU A 195 -56.05 -12.99 4.60
C LEU A 195 -55.43 -13.78 5.78
N LEU A 196 -55.28 -13.03 6.89
CA LEU A 196 -55.05 -13.41 8.30
C LEU A 196 -53.60 -13.56 8.83
N SER A 197 -53.11 -12.44 9.38
CA SER A 197 -52.39 -12.34 10.67
C SER A 197 -53.34 -12.61 11.87
N PRO A 198 -52.94 -12.48 13.16
CA PRO A 198 -51.67 -12.77 13.85
C PRO A 198 -51.89 -13.70 15.08
N LEU A 199 -50.83 -14.29 15.67
CA LEU A 199 -50.94 -14.85 17.04
C LEU A 199 -50.01 -14.15 18.03
N SER A 200 -50.67 -13.55 19.01
CA SER A 200 -50.17 -12.97 20.25
C SER A 200 -49.61 -14.06 21.17
N SER A 201 -48.37 -13.89 21.64
CA SER A 201 -47.86 -14.62 22.81
C SER A 201 -47.86 -13.70 24.02
N LYS A 202 -48.75 -13.99 24.98
CA LYS A 202 -48.71 -13.48 26.34
C LYS A 202 -48.73 -14.64 27.33
N ASN A 203 -47.92 -14.47 28.36
CA ASN A 203 -47.96 -15.08 29.70
C ASN A 203 -47.44 -16.51 29.81
N ALA A 204 -46.87 -16.97 30.93
CA ALA A 204 -46.28 -16.43 32.16
C ALA A 204 -46.08 -17.68 33.03
N ARG A 205 -45.02 -17.79 33.82
CA ARG A 205 -45.05 -18.57 35.07
C ARG A 205 -43.89 -18.20 35.98
N LEU A 206 -44.23 -17.51 37.07
CA LEU A 206 -44.07 -18.08 38.41
C LEU A 206 -45.36 -18.86 38.73
#